data_AF-A0A348WN12-F1
#
_entry.id   AF-A0A348WN12-F1
#
_cell.length_a   1.000
_cell.length_b   1.000
_cell.length_c   1.000
_cell.angle_alpha   90.00
_cell.angle_beta   90.00
_cell.angle_gamma   90.00
#
_symmetry.space_group_name_H-M   'P 1'
#
loop_
_entity.id
_entity.type
_entity.pdbx_description
1 polymer ?
#
loop_
_entity_poly.entity_id
_entity_poly.type
_entity_poly.pdbx_seq_one_letter_code
_entity_poly.pdbx_strand_id
1 'polypeptide(L)' 'CRHSLNDAIKRSTDHLMSGKKALVIGYGDVGKGSAASLRQEGMIVKVTEI' A
#
# COMPACT_ATOMS: atom_id res chain seq x y z
N CYS A 1 -2.05 8.49 -5.07
CA CYS A 1 -1.05 7.54 -4.52
C CYS A 1 -0.96 6.19 -5.21
N ARG A 2 -1.76 5.88 -6.25
CA ARG A 2 -1.80 4.53 -6.83
C ARG A 2 -0.46 4.05 -7.43
N HIS A 3 0.30 4.94 -8.06
CA HIS A 3 1.55 4.58 -8.75
C HIS A 3 2.83 4.98 -8.00
N SER A 4 2.75 5.94 -7.08
CA SER A 4 3.93 6.49 -6.41
C SER A 4 4.25 5.79 -5.09
N LEU A 5 3.26 5.16 -4.44
CA LEU A 5 3.44 4.59 -3.10
C LEU A 5 4.32 3.33 -3.13
N ASN A 6 3.95 2.34 -3.94
CA ASN A 6 4.73 1.12 -4.12
C ASN A 6 6.15 1.41 -4.66
N ASP A 7 6.28 2.36 -5.59
CA ASP A 7 7.57 2.78 -6.14
C ASP A 7 8.49 3.35 -5.05
N ALA A 8 7.98 4.26 -4.20
CA ALA A 8 8.75 4.80 -3.08
C ALA A 8 9.20 3.71 -2.10
N ILE A 9 8.31 2.78 -1.72
CA ILE A 9 8.64 1.69 -0.80
C ILE A 9 9.76 0.79 -1.39
N LYS A 10 9.65 0.42 -2.66
CA LYS A 10 10.66 -0.40 -3.34
C LYS A 10 12.02 0.31 -3.37
N ARG A 11 12.06 1.57 -3.82
CA ARG A 11 13.32 2.34 -3.92
C ARG A 11 13.99 2.59 -2.57
N SER A 12 13.22 2.73 -1.50
CA SER A 12 13.77 3.02 -0.18
C SER A 12 14.20 1.79 0.60
N THR A 13 13.64 0.61 0.29
CA THR A 13 13.81 -0.58 1.16
C THR A 13 14.27 -1.84 0.44
N ASP A 14 14.17 -1.88 -0.89
CA ASP A 14 14.37 -3.09 -1.70
C ASP A 14 13.63 -4.33 -1.15
N HIS A 15 12.52 -4.09 -0.43
CA HIS A 15 11.81 -5.12 0.30
C HIS A 15 10.84 -5.89 -0.60
N LEU A 16 10.77 -7.21 -0.41
CA LEU A 16 9.73 -8.02 -1.02
C LEU A 16 8.36 -7.68 -0.42
N MET A 17 7.48 -7.09 -1.23
CA MET A 17 6.14 -6.69 -0.79
C MET A 17 5.14 -7.84 -0.76
N SER A 18 5.19 -8.76 -1.74
CA SER A 18 4.20 -9.83 -1.89
C SER A 18 4.06 -10.72 -0.64
N GLY A 19 2.82 -11.00 -0.25
CA GLY A 19 2.48 -11.80 0.94
C GLY A 19 2.70 -11.10 2.28
N LYS A 20 3.29 -9.90 2.32
CA LYS A 20 3.43 -9.11 3.54
C LYS A 20 2.14 -8.40 3.91
N LYS A 21 1.95 -8.14 5.20
CA LYS A 21 0.79 -7.41 5.72
C LYS A 21 1.07 -5.91 5.68
N ALA A 22 0.12 -5.14 5.15
CA ALA A 22 0.15 -3.67 5.19
C ALA A 22 -1.13 -3.14 5.83
N LEU A 23 -0.99 -2.10 6.66
CA LEU A 23 -2.10 -1.37 7.25
C LEU A 23 -2.20 0.01 6.62
N VAL A 24 -3.34 0.31 6.01
CA VAL A 24 -3.66 1.65 5.51
C VAL A 24 -4.57 2.33 6.53
N ILE A 25 -4.10 3.44 7.09
CA ILE A 25 -4.87 4.26 8.04
C ILE A 25 -5.50 5.41 7.25
N GLY A 26 -6.83 5.39 7.13
CA GLY A 26 -7.62 6.29 6.30
C GLY A 26 -8.01 5.70 4.94
N TYR A 27 -9.26 5.93 4.51
CA TYR A 27 -9.88 5.40 3.30
C TYR A 27 -10.63 6.45 2.46
N GLY A 28 -10.24 7.72 2.60
CA GLY A 28 -10.49 8.75 1.58
C GLY A 28 -9.78 8.44 0.25
N ASP A 29 -9.78 9.38 -0.69
CA ASP A 29 -9.26 9.16 -2.06
C ASP A 29 -7.78 8.73 -2.08
N VAL A 30 -6.98 9.30 -1.19
CA VAL A 30 -5.58 8.90 -0.99
C VAL A 30 -5.49 7.47 -0.46
N GLY A 31 -6.26 7.13 0.57
CA GLY A 31 -6.30 5.80 1.18
C GLY A 31 -6.73 4.70 0.22
N LYS A 32 -7.77 4.95 -0.59
CA LYS A 32 -8.20 4.06 -1.68
C LYS A 32 -7.08 3.82 -2.68
N GLY A 33 -6.41 4.89 -3.12
CA GLY A 33 -5.27 4.79 -4.03
C GLY A 33 -4.08 4.02 -3.44
N SER A 34 -3.78 4.24 -2.15
CA SER A 34 -2.73 3.55 -1.42
C SER A 34 -3.03 2.06 -1.25
N ALA A 35 -4.25 1.71 -0.84
CA ALA A 35 -4.69 0.32 -0.71
C ALA A 35 -4.65 -0.42 -2.05
N ALA A 36 -5.06 0.23 -3.14
CA ALA A 36 -4.96 -0.33 -4.48
C ALA A 36 -3.50 -0.57 -4.91
N SER A 37 -2.61 0.41 -4.68
CA SER A 37 -1.18 0.30 -4.98
C SER A 37 -0.54 -0.91 -4.28
N LEU A 38 -0.78 -1.06 -2.97
CA LEU A 38 -0.22 -2.15 -2.17
C LEU A 38 -0.82 -3.51 -2.55
N ARG A 39 -2.11 -3.57 -2.91
CA ARG A 39 -2.73 -4.81 -3.42
C ARG A 39 -2.17 -5.24 -4.76
N GLN A 40 -1.83 -4.31 -5.66
CA GLN A 40 -1.20 -4.63 -6.94
C GLN A 40 0.17 -5.30 -6.75
N GLU A 41 0.85 -5.05 -5.64
CA GLU A 41 2.11 -5.69 -5.25
C GLU A 41 1.93 -7.04 -4.52
N GLY A 42 0.70 -7.54 -4.42
CA GLY A 42 0.40 -8.81 -3.75
C GLY A 42 0.44 -8.73 -2.22
N MET A 43 0.37 -7.54 -1.63
CA MET A 43 0.31 -7.39 -0.18
C MET A 43 -1.07 -7.77 0.38
N ILE A 44 -1.08 -8.28 1.61
CA ILE A 44 -2.28 -8.47 2.41
C ILE A 44 -2.64 -7.13 3.07
N VAL A 45 -3.51 -6.37 2.42
CA VAL A 45 -3.89 -5.02 2.84
C VAL A 45 -5.07 -5.04 3.80
N LYS A 46 -4.88 -4.42 4.97
CA LYS A 46 -5.94 -4.06 5.93
C LYS A 46 -6.12 -2.55 5.95
N VAL A 47 -7.34 -2.09 6.26
CA VAL A 47 -7.69 -0.67 6.31
C VAL A 47 -8.30 -0.35 7.68
N THR A 48 -8.01 0.82 8.23
CA THR A 48 -8.69 1.39 9.40
C THR A 48 -9.23 2.78 9.06
N GLU A 49 -10.38 3.15 9.64
CA GLU A 49 -11.05 4.45 9.52
C GLU A 49 -11.67 4.82 10.87
N ILE A 50 -12.02 6.10 11.07
CA ILE A 50 -12.78 6.58 12.24
C ILE A 50 -14.28 6.55 11.98
#